data_AF-A0A965DMQ2-F1
#
_entry.id   AF-A0A965DMQ2-F1
#
_cell.length_a   1.000
_cell.length_b   1.000
_cell.length_c   1.000
_cell.angle_alpha   90.00
_cell.angle_beta   90.00
_cell.angle_gamma   90.00
#
_symmetry.space_group_name_H-M   'P 1'
#
loop_
_entity.id
_entity.type
_entity.pdbx_description
1 polymer ?
#
loop_
_entity_poly.entity_id
_entity_poly.type
_entity_poly.pdbx_seq_one_letter_code
_entity_poly.pdbx_strand_id
1 'polypeptide(L)'
;MKKLIAFLGCFLIAGSAFSNDKDVIKSTLNEVTVYSQGAQMKHVASYSIKSGITEVSIEGVSANLDVQSLQVKATGNVVIIDTKYTLFYPQPEINPNQGLPVKIVKDMAAITDSLETLAFDLKELQDEIGIYQAAQRIIAMNGAVKGIGKVNDSLLLLKQTVEYYTTKMNEINKKLLALEKKVKEKTKLQQRLQTRYADLENYQNQNYNPKSYLVGTAGWTPLYDIRSDSQTGKISLTYKAQVYQSSGIDWDNVKLNISTNNPFVNKTKPELNAWYIDYYSFKQKNLELNEVAIRGARNIPQAAFNQGYFLNDKKVEDEPAMEADQFTTVVHQLIAAEFKIDLPYSIKSNNEKNLVLIKSSELNTSFKYYAVPKVDPGVYLVAQMTKLDELQLVPASANIFFDGSYIGETYIDPTSMDDTLNLSLGKDP
;
A
#
# COMPACT_ATOMS: atom_id res chain seq x y z
N MET A 1 -26.20 -66.12 7.44
CA MET A 1 -27.28 -65.10 7.57
C MET A 1 -26.86 -63.81 6.86
N LYS A 2 -27.76 -62.84 6.76
CA LYS A 2 -27.67 -61.59 5.98
C LYS A 2 -26.36 -60.76 6.15
N LYS A 3 -25.82 -60.26 5.02
CA LYS A 3 -25.21 -58.91 4.81
C LYS A 3 -23.88 -58.58 5.56
N LEU A 4 -23.00 -57.67 5.08
CA LEU A 4 -22.83 -57.00 3.76
C LEU A 4 -21.33 -56.67 3.52
N ILE A 5 -20.95 -56.37 2.28
CA ILE A 5 -19.71 -55.68 1.91
C ILE A 5 -19.92 -54.16 2.07
N ALA A 6 -18.98 -53.42 2.67
CA ALA A 6 -18.82 -51.97 2.44
C ALA A 6 -17.46 -51.40 2.93
N PHE A 7 -16.78 -50.68 2.04
CA PHE A 7 -15.86 -49.54 2.28
C PHE A 7 -14.82 -49.56 3.41
N LEU A 8 -13.57 -49.82 3.01
CA LEU A 8 -12.40 -49.15 3.58
C LEU A 8 -12.40 -47.70 3.10
N GLY A 9 -12.64 -46.74 3.99
CA GLY A 9 -12.69 -45.31 3.67
C GLY A 9 -11.77 -44.49 4.58
N CYS A 10 -10.49 -44.36 4.21
CA CYS A 10 -9.56 -43.45 4.89
C CYS A 10 -9.92 -42.00 4.55
N PHE A 11 -10.93 -41.45 5.21
CA PHE A 11 -11.23 -40.02 5.12
C PHE A 11 -10.16 -39.26 5.92
N LEU A 12 -9.18 -38.71 5.19
CA LEU A 12 -8.27 -37.70 5.71
C LEU A 12 -9.10 -36.49 6.13
N ILE A 13 -9.47 -36.44 7.42
CA ILE A 13 -9.92 -35.20 8.05
C ILE A 13 -8.68 -34.32 8.13
N ALA A 14 -8.44 -33.56 7.06
CA ALA A 14 -7.58 -32.40 7.11
C ALA A 14 -8.17 -31.46 8.16
N GLY A 15 -7.57 -31.44 9.34
CA GLY A 15 -7.95 -30.55 10.42
C GLY A 15 -7.67 -29.12 10.00
N SER A 16 -8.62 -28.48 9.33
CA SER A 16 -8.60 -27.05 9.07
C SER A 16 -8.49 -26.35 10.41
N ALA A 17 -7.33 -25.76 10.66
CA ALA A 17 -7.09 -24.91 11.82
C ALA A 17 -7.95 -23.66 11.65
N PHE A 18 -9.20 -23.75 12.07
CA PHE A 18 -10.06 -22.59 12.23
C PHE A 18 -9.35 -21.65 13.20
N SER A 19 -8.95 -20.47 12.70
CA SER A 19 -8.72 -19.33 13.57
C SER A 19 -9.95 -19.20 14.46
N ASN A 20 -9.79 -19.29 15.78
CA ASN A 20 -10.89 -18.93 16.67
C ASN A 20 -11.16 -17.44 16.41
N ASP A 21 -12.35 -17.12 15.91
CA ASP A 21 -12.84 -15.75 15.88
C ASP A 21 -12.79 -15.17 17.30
N LYS A 22 -12.52 -13.87 17.41
CA LYS A 22 -12.44 -13.19 18.71
C LYS A 22 -13.84 -13.18 19.33
N ASP A 23 -14.09 -14.03 20.32
CA ASP A 23 -15.38 -14.04 20.99
C ASP A 23 -15.56 -12.72 21.78
N VAL A 24 -16.57 -11.94 21.36
CA VAL A 24 -16.89 -10.62 21.90
C VAL A 24 -18.01 -10.75 22.94
N ILE A 25 -17.74 -10.30 24.16
CA ILE A 25 -18.54 -10.62 25.33
C ILE A 25 -18.88 -9.35 26.10
N LYS A 26 -20.18 -9.06 26.22
CA LYS A 26 -20.66 -7.88 26.93
C LYS A 26 -20.60 -8.10 28.45
N SER A 27 -19.81 -7.29 29.14
CA SER A 27 -19.78 -7.27 30.60
C SER A 27 -20.98 -6.53 31.20
N THR A 28 -21.30 -6.87 32.45
CA THR A 28 -22.26 -6.14 33.29
C THR A 28 -21.54 -5.50 34.47
N LEU A 29 -21.82 -4.23 34.75
CA LEU A 29 -21.34 -3.54 35.94
C LEU A 29 -22.04 -4.11 37.19
N ASN A 30 -21.26 -4.59 38.16
CA ASN A 30 -21.77 -5.30 39.35
C ASN A 30 -21.61 -4.48 40.64
N GLU A 31 -20.53 -3.72 40.78
CA GLU A 31 -20.23 -2.93 41.98
C GLU A 31 -19.53 -1.62 41.62
N VAL A 32 -19.82 -0.54 42.36
CA VAL A 32 -19.14 0.76 42.22
C VAL A 32 -18.74 1.28 43.60
N THR A 33 -17.46 1.60 43.79
CA THR A 33 -16.93 2.24 44.99
C THR A 33 -16.45 3.65 44.63
N VAL A 34 -17.10 4.68 45.16
CA VAL A 34 -16.79 6.09 44.86
C VAL A 34 -15.79 6.65 45.88
N TYR A 35 -14.80 7.38 45.41
CA TYR A 35 -13.76 8.02 46.23
C TYR A 35 -13.85 9.55 46.14
N SER A 36 -12.98 10.26 46.88
CA SER A 36 -12.89 11.73 46.84
C SER A 36 -12.45 12.26 45.46
N GLN A 37 -11.74 11.46 44.67
CA GLN A 37 -11.56 11.64 43.23
C GLN A 37 -11.70 10.28 42.53
N GLY A 38 -12.58 10.20 41.53
CA GLY A 38 -12.84 8.97 40.77
C GLY A 38 -13.70 7.92 41.49
N ALA A 39 -13.91 6.79 40.80
CA ALA A 39 -14.64 5.64 41.33
C ALA A 39 -14.09 4.34 40.73
N GLN A 40 -13.96 3.30 41.56
CA GLN A 40 -13.65 1.95 41.11
C GLN A 40 -14.93 1.25 40.66
N MET A 41 -14.93 0.69 39.45
CA MET A 41 -16.06 -0.03 38.86
C MET A 41 -15.66 -1.49 38.65
N LYS A 42 -16.42 -2.43 39.23
CA LYS A 42 -16.19 -3.87 39.07
C LYS A 42 -17.18 -4.44 38.07
N HIS A 43 -16.68 -4.82 36.90
CA HIS A 43 -17.43 -5.47 35.84
C HIS A 43 -17.32 -7.00 35.98
N VAL A 44 -18.36 -7.72 35.58
CA VAL A 44 -18.39 -9.18 35.50
C VAL A 44 -18.83 -9.60 34.10
N ALA A 45 -18.18 -10.63 33.56
CA ALA A 45 -18.57 -11.30 32.32
C ALA A 45 -18.56 -12.82 32.55
N SER A 46 -19.28 -13.58 31.73
CA SER A 46 -19.34 -15.05 31.82
C SER A 46 -19.17 -15.65 30.43
N TYR A 47 -18.33 -16.68 30.32
CA TYR A 47 -17.92 -17.28 29.05
C TYR A 47 -17.54 -18.75 29.24
N SER A 48 -17.51 -19.51 28.14
CA SER A 48 -17.08 -20.92 28.10
C SER A 48 -15.91 -21.06 27.13
N ILE A 49 -14.70 -21.14 27.70
CA ILE A 49 -13.44 -21.21 26.96
C ILE A 49 -13.20 -22.64 26.45
N LYS A 50 -12.79 -22.78 25.18
CA LYS A 50 -12.35 -24.05 24.59
C LYS A 50 -10.91 -24.38 25.01
N SER A 51 -10.52 -25.65 25.01
CA SER A 51 -9.13 -26.02 25.32
C SER A 51 -8.16 -25.48 24.26
N GLY A 52 -7.25 -24.60 24.67
CA GLY A 52 -6.27 -23.92 23.80
C GLY A 52 -6.05 -22.46 24.23
N ILE A 53 -5.20 -21.75 23.49
CA ILE A 53 -5.08 -20.29 23.63
C ILE A 53 -6.31 -19.65 22.96
N THR A 54 -6.99 -18.74 23.66
CA THR A 54 -8.20 -18.06 23.19
C THR A 54 -8.11 -16.57 23.54
N GLU A 55 -8.28 -15.69 22.56
CA GLU A 55 -8.43 -14.25 22.80
C GLU A 55 -9.92 -13.94 23.06
N VAL A 56 -10.22 -13.21 24.13
CA VAL A 56 -11.59 -12.88 24.55
C VAL A 56 -11.71 -11.37 24.69
N SER A 57 -12.63 -10.76 23.94
CA SER A 57 -12.88 -9.31 23.99
C SER A 57 -14.02 -9.00 24.95
N ILE A 58 -13.80 -8.09 25.90
CA ILE A 58 -14.80 -7.73 26.92
C ILE A 58 -15.32 -6.31 26.67
N GLU A 59 -16.56 -6.21 26.20
CA GLU A 59 -17.27 -4.95 25.96
C GLU A 59 -17.97 -4.41 27.21
N GLY A 60 -18.40 -3.14 27.15
CA GLY A 60 -19.21 -2.51 28.20
C GLY A 60 -18.43 -1.94 29.38
N VAL A 61 -17.09 -1.93 29.32
CA VAL A 61 -16.23 -1.17 30.24
C VAL A 61 -16.21 0.33 29.89
N SER A 62 -15.83 1.18 30.85
CA SER A 62 -15.79 2.63 30.64
C SER A 62 -14.69 3.04 29.66
N ALA A 63 -15.03 3.92 28.70
CA ALA A 63 -14.08 4.51 27.75
C ALA A 63 -12.92 5.27 28.43
N ASN A 64 -13.16 5.80 29.62
CA ASN A 64 -12.24 6.65 30.38
C ASN A 64 -11.57 5.89 31.55
N LEU A 65 -11.27 4.59 31.40
CA LEU A 65 -10.56 3.83 32.42
C LEU A 65 -9.05 4.10 32.39
N ASP A 66 -8.41 4.09 33.55
CA ASP A 66 -6.94 4.10 33.66
C ASP A 66 -6.41 2.68 33.44
N VAL A 67 -5.62 2.50 32.39
CA VAL A 67 -5.04 1.21 32.00
C VAL A 67 -4.08 0.67 33.06
N GLN A 68 -3.40 1.53 33.83
CA GLN A 68 -2.52 1.08 34.91
C GLN A 68 -3.29 0.53 36.12
N SER A 69 -4.58 0.87 36.24
CA SER A 69 -5.46 0.37 37.31
C SER A 69 -6.16 -0.96 36.98
N LEU A 70 -6.01 -1.46 35.74
CA LEU A 70 -6.78 -2.59 35.22
C LEU A 70 -6.38 -3.92 35.89
N GLN A 71 -7.31 -4.51 36.65
CA GLN A 71 -7.12 -5.82 37.28
C GLN A 71 -8.17 -6.82 36.78
N VAL A 72 -7.73 -7.85 36.06
CA VAL A 72 -8.58 -8.97 35.61
C VAL A 72 -8.38 -10.16 36.53
N LYS A 73 -9.48 -10.82 36.92
CA LYS A 73 -9.47 -12.08 37.68
C LYS A 73 -10.44 -13.06 37.03
N ALA A 74 -9.93 -14.23 36.67
CA ALA A 74 -10.72 -15.33 36.13
C ALA A 74 -10.99 -16.38 37.21
N THR A 75 -12.07 -17.15 37.07
CA THR A 75 -12.41 -18.28 37.96
C THR A 75 -12.61 -19.54 37.12
N GLY A 76 -11.82 -20.58 37.38
CA GLY A 76 -11.80 -21.82 36.60
C GLY A 76 -10.37 -22.31 36.38
N ASN A 77 -10.20 -23.40 35.61
CA ASN A 77 -8.89 -23.93 35.26
C ASN A 77 -8.33 -23.20 34.02
N VAL A 78 -7.96 -21.93 34.20
CA VAL A 78 -7.48 -21.03 33.13
C VAL A 78 -6.33 -20.16 33.64
N VAL A 79 -5.40 -19.82 32.75
CA VAL A 79 -4.26 -18.93 33.02
C VAL A 79 -4.42 -17.68 32.15
N ILE A 80 -4.31 -16.49 32.76
CA ILE A 80 -4.29 -15.22 32.03
C ILE A 80 -2.86 -15.01 31.52
N ILE A 81 -2.69 -14.84 30.21
CA ILE A 81 -1.38 -14.67 29.56
C ILE A 81 -1.04 -13.18 29.39
N ASP A 82 -2.02 -12.38 28.96
CA ASP A 82 -1.93 -10.94 28.73
C ASP A 82 -3.27 -10.27 29.07
N THR A 83 -3.30 -8.94 29.16
CA THR A 83 -4.52 -8.13 29.31
C THR A 83 -4.32 -6.77 28.67
N LYS A 84 -5.03 -6.53 27.56
CA LYS A 84 -4.94 -5.30 26.76
C LYS A 84 -6.26 -4.53 26.76
N TYR A 85 -6.21 -3.22 27.03
CA TYR A 85 -7.31 -2.30 26.78
C TYR A 85 -7.22 -1.71 25.36
N THR A 86 -8.36 -1.44 24.72
CA THR A 86 -8.42 -0.79 23.39
C THR A 86 -9.77 -0.09 23.22
N LEU A 87 -9.75 1.17 22.77
CA LEU A 87 -10.95 1.94 22.44
C LEU A 87 -11.50 1.54 21.06
N PHE A 88 -12.60 0.78 21.07
CA PHE A 88 -13.37 0.49 19.87
C PHE A 88 -14.41 1.59 19.61
N TYR A 89 -14.26 2.28 18.49
CA TYR A 89 -15.29 3.17 17.94
C TYR A 89 -15.94 2.42 16.77
N PRO A 90 -17.26 2.14 16.81
CA PRO A 90 -17.94 1.50 15.69
C PRO A 90 -17.95 2.48 14.50
N GLN A 91 -17.13 2.21 13.49
CA GLN A 91 -17.24 2.93 12.22
C GLN A 91 -18.55 2.53 11.52
N PRO A 92 -19.23 3.47 10.83
CA PRO A 92 -20.35 3.13 9.95
C PRO A 92 -19.86 2.25 8.80
N GLU A 93 -20.70 1.33 8.31
CA GLU A 93 -20.33 0.42 7.21
C GLU A 93 -20.08 1.17 5.88
N ILE A 94 -18.82 1.55 5.64
CA ILE A 94 -18.37 2.08 4.36
C ILE A 94 -18.33 0.92 3.36
N ASN A 95 -19.39 0.80 2.55
CA ASN A 95 -19.49 -0.19 1.48
C ASN A 95 -18.32 -0.03 0.48
N PRO A 96 -17.34 -0.95 0.39
CA PRO A 96 -16.10 -0.71 -0.36
C PRO A 96 -16.25 -0.72 -1.90
N ASN A 97 -17.38 -1.23 -2.41
CA ASN A 97 -17.52 -1.71 -3.78
C ASN A 97 -17.90 -0.64 -4.83
N GLN A 98 -17.64 0.65 -4.60
CA GLN A 98 -17.96 1.71 -5.59
C GLN A 98 -16.82 2.72 -5.80
N GLY A 99 -15.80 2.30 -6.54
CA GLY A 99 -14.82 3.19 -7.17
C GLY A 99 -15.42 4.12 -8.26
N LEU A 100 -16.68 3.93 -8.64
CA LEU A 100 -17.50 4.89 -9.38
C LEU A 100 -18.92 4.94 -8.79
N PRO A 101 -19.57 6.12 -8.71
CA PRO A 101 -20.99 6.21 -8.33
C PRO A 101 -21.89 5.40 -9.27
N VAL A 102 -22.87 4.66 -8.72
CA VAL A 102 -23.87 3.84 -9.46
C VAL A 102 -24.35 4.49 -10.77
N LYS A 103 -24.63 5.79 -10.71
CA LYS A 103 -25.16 6.58 -11.84
C LYS A 103 -24.24 6.53 -13.07
N ILE A 104 -22.92 6.60 -12.90
CA ILE A 104 -21.98 6.63 -14.02
C ILE A 104 -21.92 5.26 -14.70
N VAL A 105 -21.83 4.18 -13.90
CA VAL A 105 -21.85 2.80 -14.42
C VAL A 105 -23.16 2.53 -15.17
N LYS A 106 -24.30 2.98 -14.64
CA LYS A 106 -25.62 2.85 -15.29
C LYS A 106 -25.74 3.69 -16.57
N ASP A 107 -25.22 4.92 -16.57
CA ASP A 107 -25.20 5.77 -17.77
C ASP A 107 -24.33 5.16 -18.87
N MET A 108 -23.16 4.59 -18.53
CA MET A 108 -22.29 3.90 -19.51
C MET A 108 -22.99 2.67 -20.11
N ALA A 109 -23.63 1.83 -19.28
CA ALA A 109 -24.39 0.66 -19.75
C ALA A 109 -25.55 1.04 -20.70
N ALA A 110 -26.28 2.12 -20.40
CA ALA A 110 -27.35 2.63 -21.25
C ALA A 110 -26.83 3.21 -22.59
N ILE A 111 -25.63 3.81 -22.58
CA ILE A 111 -24.98 4.33 -23.79
C ILE A 111 -24.49 3.19 -24.69
N THR A 112 -23.95 2.10 -24.13
CA THR A 112 -23.50 0.94 -24.92
C THR A 112 -24.68 0.21 -25.59
N ASP A 113 -25.77 -0.04 -24.86
CA ASP A 113 -27.02 -0.61 -25.39
C ASP A 113 -27.62 0.27 -26.52
N SER A 114 -27.60 1.59 -26.33
CA SER A 114 -28.01 2.57 -27.36
C SER A 114 -27.11 2.54 -28.60
N LEU A 115 -25.80 2.32 -28.44
CA LEU A 115 -24.83 2.25 -29.55
C LEU A 115 -24.94 0.94 -30.34
N GLU A 116 -25.18 -0.18 -29.66
CA GLU A 116 -25.43 -1.47 -30.31
C GLU A 116 -26.74 -1.43 -31.10
N THR A 117 -27.82 -0.94 -30.48
CA THR A 117 -29.10 -0.71 -31.17
C THR A 117 -28.90 0.11 -32.44
N LEU A 118 -28.22 1.27 -32.34
CA LEU A 118 -27.91 2.14 -33.48
C LEU A 118 -27.07 1.49 -34.59
N ALA A 119 -26.26 0.48 -34.28
CA ALA A 119 -25.46 -0.24 -35.28
C ALA A 119 -26.35 -1.15 -36.17
N PHE A 120 -27.29 -1.88 -35.57
CA PHE A 120 -28.33 -2.60 -36.33
C PHE A 120 -29.20 -1.64 -37.14
N ASP A 121 -29.60 -0.54 -36.50
CA ASP A 121 -30.46 0.53 -37.02
C ASP A 121 -29.86 1.28 -38.23
N LEU A 122 -28.52 1.33 -38.32
CA LEU A 122 -27.76 1.85 -39.46
C LEU A 122 -27.56 0.79 -40.54
N LYS A 123 -27.33 -0.47 -40.16
CA LYS A 123 -27.17 -1.58 -41.10
C LYS A 123 -28.44 -1.81 -41.93
N GLU A 124 -29.62 -1.81 -41.31
CA GLU A 124 -30.90 -1.93 -42.03
C GLU A 124 -31.05 -0.86 -43.12
N LEU A 125 -30.74 0.40 -42.80
CA LEU A 125 -30.77 1.50 -43.76
C LEU A 125 -29.72 1.34 -44.87
N GLN A 126 -28.54 0.82 -44.54
CA GLN A 126 -27.48 0.54 -45.50
C GLN A 126 -27.90 -0.56 -46.49
N ASP A 127 -28.56 -1.61 -45.99
CA ASP A 127 -29.10 -2.72 -46.79
C ASP A 127 -30.29 -2.25 -47.68
N GLU A 128 -31.19 -1.39 -47.16
CA GLU A 128 -32.26 -0.79 -47.96
C GLU A 128 -31.71 0.12 -49.08
N ILE A 129 -30.69 0.92 -48.81
CA ILE A 129 -29.95 1.69 -49.83
C ILE A 129 -29.32 0.75 -50.87
N GLY A 130 -28.72 -0.36 -50.43
CA GLY A 130 -28.16 -1.39 -51.31
C GLY A 130 -29.17 -1.97 -52.30
N ILE A 131 -30.41 -2.23 -51.84
CA ILE A 131 -31.53 -2.68 -52.68
C ILE A 131 -31.88 -1.62 -53.75
N TYR A 132 -32.03 -0.35 -53.37
CA TYR A 132 -32.34 0.70 -54.34
C TYR A 132 -31.18 0.95 -55.34
N GLN A 133 -29.93 0.89 -54.90
CA GLN A 133 -28.76 0.96 -55.78
C GLN A 133 -28.64 -0.25 -56.71
N ALA A 134 -29.10 -1.44 -56.30
CA ALA A 134 -29.23 -2.59 -57.20
C ALA A 134 -30.33 -2.36 -58.24
N ALA A 135 -31.50 -1.84 -57.84
CA ALA A 135 -32.59 -1.50 -58.75
C ALA A 135 -32.18 -0.45 -59.79
N GLN A 136 -31.44 0.60 -59.40
CA GLN A 136 -30.88 1.58 -60.34
C GLN A 136 -29.93 0.93 -61.36
N ARG A 137 -29.04 0.04 -60.90
CA ARG A 137 -28.11 -0.68 -61.79
C ARG A 137 -28.87 -1.56 -62.78
N ILE A 138 -29.91 -2.28 -62.35
CA ILE A 138 -30.77 -3.09 -63.23
C ILE A 138 -31.45 -2.23 -64.30
N ILE A 139 -31.99 -1.06 -63.94
CA ILE A 139 -32.61 -0.12 -64.88
C ILE A 139 -31.56 0.43 -65.86
N ALA A 140 -30.42 0.95 -65.37
CA ALA A 140 -29.36 1.52 -66.20
C ALA A 140 -28.65 0.48 -67.10
N MET A 141 -28.67 -0.80 -66.72
CA MET A 141 -28.09 -1.88 -67.52
C MET A 141 -29.04 -2.43 -68.59
N ASN A 142 -30.34 -2.11 -68.54
CA ASN A 142 -31.35 -2.63 -69.45
C ASN A 142 -31.08 -2.24 -70.91
N GLY A 143 -31.23 -3.20 -71.84
CA GLY A 143 -30.99 -2.98 -73.27
C GLY A 143 -31.83 -1.84 -73.87
N ALA A 144 -33.08 -1.68 -73.43
CA ALA A 144 -33.98 -0.63 -73.88
C ALA A 144 -33.51 0.78 -73.46
N VAL A 145 -32.81 0.91 -72.32
CA VAL A 145 -32.20 2.17 -71.87
C VAL A 145 -30.89 2.45 -72.62
N LYS A 146 -30.17 1.40 -73.02
CA LYS A 146 -28.92 1.48 -73.78
C LYS A 146 -29.11 1.65 -75.30
N GLY A 147 -30.35 1.68 -75.80
CA GLY A 147 -30.63 1.71 -77.24
C GLY A 147 -30.27 0.42 -77.97
N ILE A 148 -30.29 -0.73 -77.28
CA ILE A 148 -29.92 -2.05 -77.81
C ILE A 148 -31.18 -2.92 -77.94
N GLY A 149 -31.60 -3.17 -79.19
CA GLY A 149 -32.70 -4.09 -79.54
C GLY A 149 -33.90 -3.40 -80.20
N LYS A 150 -34.96 -4.18 -80.45
CA LYS A 150 -36.16 -3.80 -81.24
C LYS A 150 -36.99 -2.62 -80.69
N VAL A 151 -36.61 -2.05 -79.55
CA VAL A 151 -37.24 -0.84 -79.00
C VAL A 151 -36.95 0.40 -79.88
N ASN A 152 -35.84 0.37 -80.63
CA ASN A 152 -35.49 1.40 -81.60
C ASN A 152 -36.41 1.41 -82.83
N ASP A 153 -37.09 0.31 -83.12
CA ASP A 153 -37.87 0.11 -84.36
C ASP A 153 -39.17 0.97 -84.40
N SER A 154 -39.47 1.72 -83.34
CA SER A 154 -40.59 2.67 -83.28
C SER A 154 -40.36 3.81 -82.28
N LEU A 155 -40.24 5.04 -82.80
CA LEU A 155 -40.00 6.26 -82.02
C LEU A 155 -41.00 6.48 -80.87
N LEU A 156 -42.27 6.08 -81.07
CA LEU A 156 -43.31 6.16 -80.04
C LEU A 156 -43.01 5.26 -78.82
N LEU A 157 -42.56 4.03 -79.08
CA LEU A 157 -42.21 3.06 -78.04
C LEU A 157 -40.97 3.51 -77.26
N LEU A 158 -39.96 4.05 -77.97
CA LEU A 158 -38.78 4.66 -77.36
C LEU A 158 -39.17 5.82 -76.41
N LYS A 159 -40.07 6.72 -76.85
CA LYS A 159 -40.56 7.82 -76.00
C LYS A 159 -41.22 7.31 -74.72
N GLN A 160 -42.17 6.40 -74.83
CA GLN A 160 -42.87 5.80 -73.68
C GLN A 160 -41.90 5.07 -72.73
N THR A 161 -40.90 4.41 -73.29
CA THR A 161 -39.85 3.69 -72.54
C THR A 161 -38.99 4.66 -71.71
N VAL A 162 -38.54 5.77 -72.32
CA VAL A 162 -37.77 6.81 -71.62
C VAL A 162 -38.61 7.50 -70.53
N GLU A 163 -39.88 7.78 -70.81
CA GLU A 163 -40.82 8.41 -69.87
C GLU A 163 -41.10 7.50 -68.65
N TYR A 164 -41.26 6.20 -68.87
CA TYR A 164 -41.38 5.21 -67.79
C TYR A 164 -40.10 5.10 -66.95
N TYR A 165 -38.93 4.95 -67.58
CA TYR A 165 -37.68 4.79 -66.84
C TYR A 165 -37.24 6.06 -66.11
N THR A 166 -37.43 7.25 -66.69
CA THR A 166 -37.16 8.52 -65.97
C THR A 166 -38.09 8.69 -64.77
N THR A 167 -39.36 8.30 -64.88
CA THR A 167 -40.32 8.29 -63.75
C THR A 167 -39.84 7.35 -62.64
N LYS A 168 -39.48 6.11 -62.97
CA LYS A 168 -39.00 5.12 -61.98
C LYS A 168 -37.64 5.48 -61.38
N MET A 169 -36.72 6.04 -62.17
CA MET A 169 -35.44 6.53 -61.66
C MET A 169 -35.63 7.72 -60.69
N ASN A 170 -36.60 8.61 -60.96
CA ASN A 170 -36.96 9.70 -60.06
C ASN A 170 -37.63 9.21 -58.76
N GLU A 171 -38.49 8.19 -58.81
CA GLU A 171 -39.02 7.52 -57.61
C GLU A 171 -37.90 6.94 -56.74
N ILE A 172 -36.96 6.21 -57.36
CA ILE A 172 -35.84 5.59 -56.64
C ILE A 172 -34.89 6.66 -56.07
N ASN A 173 -34.51 7.67 -56.84
CA ASN A 173 -33.68 8.79 -56.37
C ASN A 173 -34.30 9.50 -55.14
N LYS A 174 -35.63 9.73 -55.15
CA LYS A 174 -36.34 10.33 -54.01
C LYS A 174 -36.28 9.46 -52.76
N LYS A 175 -36.40 8.14 -52.89
CA LYS A 175 -36.27 7.20 -51.77
C LYS A 175 -34.83 7.13 -51.25
N LEU A 176 -33.85 6.99 -52.15
CA LEU A 176 -32.43 6.90 -51.80
C LEU A 176 -31.98 8.13 -51.01
N LEU A 177 -32.33 9.34 -51.47
CA LEU A 177 -32.10 10.61 -50.77
C LEU A 177 -32.79 10.70 -49.39
N ALA A 178 -33.94 10.03 -49.20
CA ALA A 178 -34.61 9.98 -47.90
C ALA A 178 -33.90 9.02 -46.92
N LEU A 179 -33.33 7.92 -47.41
CA LEU A 179 -32.54 6.99 -46.61
C LEU A 179 -31.18 7.56 -46.22
N GLU A 180 -30.48 8.22 -47.16
CA GLU A 180 -29.22 8.93 -46.88
C GLU A 180 -29.37 9.98 -45.77
N LYS A 181 -30.51 10.67 -45.70
CA LYS A 181 -30.84 11.59 -44.60
C LYS A 181 -30.98 10.85 -43.26
N LYS A 182 -31.75 9.76 -43.21
CA LYS A 182 -31.88 8.92 -41.99
C LYS A 182 -30.52 8.40 -41.52
N VAL A 183 -29.68 7.89 -42.44
CA VAL A 183 -28.32 7.42 -42.12
C VAL A 183 -27.51 8.57 -41.51
N LYS A 184 -27.47 9.73 -42.17
CA LYS A 184 -26.74 10.92 -41.68
C LYS A 184 -27.22 11.42 -40.32
N GLU A 185 -28.49 11.22 -39.97
CA GLU A 185 -29.05 11.53 -38.66
C GLU A 185 -28.66 10.49 -37.60
N LYS A 186 -28.77 9.19 -37.90
CA LYS A 186 -28.36 8.12 -36.98
C LYS A 186 -26.85 8.12 -36.73
N THR A 187 -26.00 8.33 -37.74
CA THR A 187 -24.54 8.47 -37.57
C THR A 187 -24.17 9.67 -36.69
N LYS A 188 -24.87 10.81 -36.80
CA LYS A 188 -24.70 11.96 -35.89
C LYS A 188 -25.11 11.66 -34.45
N LEU A 189 -26.06 10.76 -34.22
CA LEU A 189 -26.42 10.31 -32.88
C LEU A 189 -25.37 9.35 -32.32
N GLN A 190 -24.93 8.37 -33.13
CA GLN A 190 -23.86 7.43 -32.80
C GLN A 190 -22.57 8.16 -32.39
N GLN A 191 -22.11 9.15 -33.17
CA GLN A 191 -20.94 9.96 -32.85
C GLN A 191 -21.07 10.68 -31.50
N ARG A 192 -22.22 11.31 -31.21
CA ARG A 192 -22.46 11.99 -29.92
C ARG A 192 -22.45 11.02 -28.73
N LEU A 193 -22.96 9.81 -28.91
CA LEU A 193 -22.93 8.77 -27.90
C LEU A 193 -21.50 8.22 -27.69
N GLN A 194 -20.72 8.04 -28.75
CA GLN A 194 -19.30 7.67 -28.67
C GLN A 194 -18.47 8.72 -27.94
N THR A 195 -18.65 10.02 -28.23
CA THR A 195 -18.00 11.10 -27.48
C THR A 195 -18.40 11.05 -26.00
N ARG A 196 -19.70 10.97 -25.67
CA ARG A 196 -20.16 10.90 -24.28
C ARG A 196 -19.64 9.67 -23.54
N TYR A 197 -19.50 8.51 -24.21
CA TYR A 197 -18.89 7.33 -23.62
C TYR A 197 -17.42 7.60 -23.26
N ALA A 198 -16.64 8.13 -24.22
CA ALA A 198 -15.24 8.47 -24.00
C ALA A 198 -15.06 9.55 -22.92
N ASP A 199 -15.97 10.51 -22.78
CA ASP A 199 -15.94 11.51 -21.69
C ASP A 199 -16.11 10.85 -20.30
N LEU A 200 -16.98 9.84 -20.19
CA LEU A 200 -17.20 9.08 -18.94
C LEU A 200 -16.03 8.15 -18.63
N GLU A 201 -15.44 7.53 -19.65
CA GLU A 201 -14.22 6.70 -19.54
C GLU A 201 -12.97 7.55 -19.19
N ASN A 202 -12.88 8.77 -19.70
CA ASN A 202 -11.85 9.72 -19.28
C ASN A 202 -12.07 10.21 -17.84
N TYR A 203 -13.32 10.37 -17.39
CA TYR A 203 -13.64 10.67 -15.98
C TYR A 203 -13.24 9.51 -15.04
N GLN A 204 -13.43 8.26 -15.47
CA GLN A 204 -12.90 7.08 -14.78
C GLN A 204 -11.36 7.14 -14.66
N ASN A 205 -10.66 7.36 -15.78
CA ASN A 205 -9.20 7.32 -15.82
C ASN A 205 -8.54 8.50 -15.09
N GLN A 206 -9.09 9.71 -15.14
CA GLN A 206 -8.52 10.87 -14.43
C GLN A 206 -8.58 10.73 -12.90
N ASN A 207 -9.57 10.01 -12.38
CA ASN A 207 -9.70 9.72 -10.94
C ASN A 207 -8.73 8.62 -10.47
N TYR A 208 -8.13 7.83 -11.37
CA TYR A 208 -7.14 6.78 -11.02
C TYR A 208 -5.68 7.23 -11.17
N ASN A 209 -5.41 8.54 -11.06
CA ASN A 209 -4.03 9.06 -10.94
C ASN A 209 -3.56 8.96 -9.48
N PRO A 210 -2.50 8.18 -9.15
CA PRO A 210 -1.96 8.11 -7.80
C PRO A 210 -1.27 9.43 -7.42
N LYS A 211 -1.98 10.27 -6.67
CA LYS A 211 -1.48 11.56 -6.18
C LYS A 211 -0.57 11.34 -4.97
N SER A 212 0.74 11.41 -5.17
CA SER A 212 1.72 11.43 -4.09
C SER A 212 1.84 12.84 -3.50
N TYR A 213 1.83 12.94 -2.17
CA TYR A 213 1.99 14.19 -1.41
C TYR A 213 2.65 13.90 -0.05
N LEU A 214 3.26 14.92 0.56
CA LEU A 214 3.87 14.84 1.89
C LEU A 214 2.93 15.45 2.95
N VAL A 215 2.93 14.87 4.14
CA VAL A 215 2.17 15.35 5.31
C VAL A 215 3.12 15.52 6.49
N GLY A 216 3.12 16.70 7.11
CA GLY A 216 4.01 17.01 8.24
C GLY A 216 3.52 16.53 9.61
N THR A 217 2.29 16.01 9.70
CA THR A 217 1.64 15.56 10.94
C THR A 217 1.72 14.04 11.15
N ALA A 218 2.66 13.37 10.47
CA ALA A 218 2.97 11.96 10.65
C ALA A 218 4.48 11.75 10.83
N GLY A 219 4.86 10.75 11.62
CA GLY A 219 6.26 10.47 11.91
C GLY A 219 6.44 9.14 12.64
N TRP A 220 7.69 8.85 12.97
CA TRP A 220 8.05 7.66 13.75
C TRP A 220 9.24 7.94 14.67
N THR A 221 9.43 7.10 15.67
CA THR A 221 10.59 7.14 16.58
C THR A 221 11.17 5.73 16.74
N PRO A 222 12.49 5.52 16.57
CA PRO A 222 13.12 4.23 16.81
C PRO A 222 13.03 3.83 18.29
N LEU A 223 12.91 2.53 18.55
CA LEU A 223 12.97 1.92 19.88
C LEU A 223 13.50 0.50 19.78
N TYR A 224 14.43 0.12 20.67
CA TYR A 224 14.92 -1.25 20.76
C TYR A 224 14.41 -1.97 22.03
N ASP A 225 14.26 -3.28 21.96
CA ASP A 225 14.38 -4.16 23.14
C ASP A 225 15.63 -5.03 22.98
N ILE A 226 16.44 -5.12 24.01
CA ILE A 226 17.49 -6.13 24.19
C ILE A 226 16.95 -7.15 25.19
N ARG A 227 16.95 -8.44 24.85
CA ARG A 227 16.50 -9.52 25.75
C ARG A 227 17.57 -10.58 25.88
N SER A 228 17.97 -10.89 27.11
CA SER A 228 18.88 -11.99 27.45
C SER A 228 18.11 -13.14 28.09
N ASP A 229 18.48 -14.37 27.71
CA ASP A 229 17.99 -15.62 28.30
C ASP A 229 19.16 -16.41 28.92
N SER A 230 19.10 -16.65 30.22
CA SER A 230 20.14 -17.36 30.98
C SER A 230 20.26 -18.85 30.64
N GLN A 231 19.24 -19.47 30.03
CA GLN A 231 19.25 -20.89 29.67
C GLN A 231 19.98 -21.15 28.35
N THR A 232 19.76 -20.29 27.34
CA THR A 232 20.45 -20.40 26.05
C THR A 232 21.73 -19.58 25.96
N GLY A 233 21.94 -18.61 26.85
CA GLY A 233 23.04 -17.65 26.77
C GLY A 233 22.95 -16.72 25.57
N LYS A 234 21.78 -16.63 24.92
CA LYS A 234 21.57 -15.75 23.76
C LYS A 234 21.06 -14.38 24.18
N ILE A 235 21.40 -13.38 23.37
CA ILE A 235 20.77 -12.05 23.42
C ILE A 235 20.09 -11.78 22.08
N SER A 236 18.82 -11.39 22.12
CA SER A 236 18.08 -10.90 20.95
C SER A 236 17.88 -9.39 21.01
N LEU A 237 18.09 -8.73 19.87
CA LEU A 237 17.76 -7.34 19.62
C LEU A 237 16.51 -7.28 18.76
N THR A 238 15.43 -6.69 19.28
CA THR A 238 14.20 -6.40 18.54
C THR A 238 14.15 -4.92 18.20
N TYR A 239 14.23 -4.58 16.92
CA TYR A 239 14.09 -3.21 16.43
C TYR A 239 12.63 -2.89 16.09
N LYS A 240 12.10 -1.83 16.70
CA LYS A 240 10.72 -1.36 16.58
C LYS A 240 10.69 0.13 16.21
N ALA A 241 9.59 0.55 15.61
CA ALA A 241 9.22 1.95 15.46
C ALA A 241 7.95 2.25 16.27
N GLN A 242 7.96 3.36 17.02
CA GLN A 242 6.76 4.03 17.49
C GLN A 242 6.26 4.95 16.38
N VAL A 243 5.33 4.48 15.55
CA VAL A 243 4.72 5.24 14.45
C VAL A 243 3.51 6.01 14.97
N TYR A 244 3.38 7.28 14.61
CA TYR A 244 2.26 8.14 15.00
C TYR A 244 1.80 8.99 13.82
N GLN A 245 0.50 9.25 13.71
CA GLN A 245 -0.04 10.09 12.64
C GLN A 245 -1.31 10.84 13.04
N SER A 246 -1.42 12.07 12.54
CA SER A 246 -2.62 12.92 12.59
C SER A 246 -2.83 13.58 11.23
N SER A 247 -2.84 12.78 10.15
CA SER A 247 -2.99 13.24 8.77
C SER A 247 -4.42 13.59 8.36
N GLY A 248 -5.41 13.38 9.24
CA GLY A 248 -6.84 13.54 8.98
C GLY A 248 -7.50 12.36 8.26
N ILE A 249 -6.74 11.27 8.05
CA ILE A 249 -7.16 10.06 7.31
C ILE A 249 -6.63 8.86 8.07
N ASP A 250 -7.50 7.92 8.45
CA ASP A 250 -7.09 6.64 9.03
C ASP A 250 -6.38 5.80 7.95
N TRP A 251 -5.24 5.20 8.31
CA TRP A 251 -4.52 4.30 7.41
C TRP A 251 -5.01 2.89 7.71
N ASP A 252 -5.81 2.29 6.83
CA ASP A 252 -6.37 0.95 7.07
C ASP A 252 -5.78 -0.12 6.17
N ASN A 253 -5.22 -1.17 6.78
CA ASN A 253 -4.58 -2.30 6.13
C ASN A 253 -3.58 -1.90 5.03
N VAL A 254 -2.79 -0.84 5.27
CA VAL A 254 -1.84 -0.29 4.30
C VAL A 254 -0.48 -0.95 4.41
N LYS A 255 0.23 -1.09 3.28
CA LYS A 255 1.66 -1.42 3.30
C LYS A 255 2.45 -0.23 3.85
N LEU A 256 3.28 -0.48 4.86
CA LEU A 256 4.07 0.55 5.52
C LEU A 256 5.56 0.42 5.15
N ASN A 257 6.15 1.48 4.61
CA ASN A 257 7.60 1.60 4.49
C ASN A 257 8.09 2.64 5.51
N ILE A 258 9.10 2.29 6.31
CA ILE A 258 9.71 3.18 7.30
C ILE A 258 11.08 3.61 6.76
N SER A 259 11.37 4.92 6.74
CA SER A 259 12.67 5.43 6.28
C SER A 259 13.28 6.40 7.29
N THR A 260 14.61 6.34 7.39
CA THR A 260 15.43 7.26 8.19
C THR A 260 15.68 8.60 7.48
N ASN A 261 15.26 8.74 6.22
CA ASN A 261 15.31 9.97 5.46
C ASN A 261 14.28 10.99 5.97
N ASN A 262 14.72 12.16 6.43
CA ASN A 262 13.83 13.29 6.69
C ASN A 262 13.67 14.17 5.42
N PRO A 263 12.48 14.23 4.79
CA PRO A 263 12.25 15.02 3.59
C PRO A 263 12.12 16.53 3.85
N PHE A 264 11.95 16.95 5.10
CA PHE A 264 11.82 18.36 5.50
C PHE A 264 13.14 19.02 5.91
N VAL A 265 14.23 18.24 6.03
CA VAL A 265 15.58 18.78 6.32
C VAL A 265 16.24 19.28 5.04
N ASN A 266 16.78 20.50 5.09
CA ASN A 266 17.55 21.07 3.98
C ASN A 266 18.85 20.27 3.77
N LYS A 267 18.96 19.61 2.62
CA LYS A 267 20.13 18.80 2.23
C LYS A 267 21.27 19.60 1.59
N THR A 268 21.14 20.92 1.51
CA THR A 268 22.19 21.81 1.01
C THR A 268 23.35 21.83 2.01
N LYS A 269 24.54 21.37 1.59
CA LYS A 269 25.78 21.50 2.35
C LYS A 269 25.99 22.98 2.75
N PRO A 270 26.22 23.31 4.03
CA PRO A 270 26.56 24.67 4.43
C PRO A 270 27.95 25.05 3.90
N GLU A 271 28.08 26.27 3.36
CA GLU A 271 29.37 26.82 2.94
C GLU A 271 29.94 27.73 4.03
N LEU A 272 31.12 27.35 4.52
CA LEU A 272 31.77 28.00 5.65
C LEU A 272 32.55 29.22 5.13
N ASN A 273 31.87 30.36 5.05
CA ASN A 273 32.44 31.61 4.59
C ASN A 273 33.59 32.06 5.51
N ALA A 274 34.81 32.17 4.95
CA ALA A 274 35.98 32.61 5.69
C ALA A 274 35.83 34.07 6.15
N TRP A 275 36.02 34.32 7.44
CA TRP A 275 35.88 35.65 8.03
C TRP A 275 37.21 36.41 7.93
N TYR A 276 37.39 37.10 6.80
CA TYR A 276 38.58 37.93 6.55
C TYR A 276 38.53 39.20 7.39
N ILE A 277 39.33 39.26 8.45
CA ILE A 277 39.60 40.50 9.20
C ILE A 277 40.60 41.32 8.39
N ASP A 278 40.14 42.40 7.76
CA ASP A 278 40.95 43.39 7.06
C ASP A 278 40.83 44.76 7.76
N TYR A 279 41.85 45.60 7.63
CA TYR A 279 41.79 46.98 8.10
C TYR A 279 40.91 47.81 7.14
N TYR A 280 40.08 48.69 7.68
CA TYR A 280 39.07 49.43 6.90
C TYR A 280 39.70 50.40 5.89
N SER A 281 40.03 49.88 4.70
CA SER A 281 40.71 50.62 3.64
C SER A 281 39.71 51.34 2.73
N PHE A 282 39.76 52.68 2.75
CA PHE A 282 38.91 53.54 1.92
C PHE A 282 39.34 53.48 0.44
N LYS A 283 38.90 52.43 -0.27
CA LYS A 283 39.17 52.27 -1.71
C LYS A 283 38.36 53.29 -2.51
N GLN A 284 39.04 54.27 -3.10
CA GLN A 284 38.43 55.13 -4.11
C GLN A 284 38.00 54.31 -5.33
N LYS A 285 36.77 54.55 -5.79
CA LYS A 285 36.13 53.77 -6.86
C LYS A 285 36.49 54.32 -8.23
N ASN A 286 37.65 53.93 -8.76
CA ASN A 286 37.93 54.13 -10.18
C ASN A 286 37.10 53.14 -11.02
N LEU A 287 36.42 53.67 -12.03
CA LEU A 287 35.60 52.93 -12.99
C LEU A 287 36.36 52.87 -14.31
N GLU A 288 36.85 51.70 -14.68
CA GLU A 288 37.36 51.43 -16.04
C GLU A 288 36.68 50.18 -16.63
N LEU A 289 36.69 50.07 -17.95
CA LEU A 289 35.65 49.38 -18.72
C LEU A 289 35.99 47.94 -19.10
N ASN A 290 34.96 47.22 -19.56
CA ASN A 290 35.05 45.88 -20.14
C ASN A 290 36.03 45.82 -21.33
N GLU A 291 36.83 44.76 -21.40
CA GLU A 291 37.19 44.13 -22.67
C GLU A 291 36.93 42.61 -22.63
N VAL A 292 36.70 42.01 -23.79
CA VAL A 292 36.31 40.60 -23.95
C VAL A 292 37.47 39.83 -24.59
N ALA A 293 37.90 38.74 -23.95
CA ALA A 293 38.93 37.83 -24.48
C ALA A 293 38.42 36.37 -24.55
N ILE A 294 38.99 35.58 -25.46
CA ILE A 294 38.37 34.35 -26.02
C ILE A 294 39.30 33.14 -25.92
N ARG A 295 38.79 32.02 -25.38
CA ARG A 295 39.25 30.60 -25.49
C ARG A 295 40.68 30.24 -25.04
N GLY A 296 40.81 29.10 -24.36
CA GLY A 296 42.07 28.34 -24.24
C GLY A 296 41.88 26.94 -23.63
N ALA A 297 42.63 25.95 -24.14
CA ALA A 297 42.84 24.55 -23.68
C ALA A 297 42.06 24.03 -22.43
N ARG A 298 41.29 22.92 -22.46
CA ARG A 298 41.67 21.50 -22.69
C ARG A 298 42.88 20.99 -21.87
N ASN A 299 42.64 20.09 -20.91
CA ASN A 299 42.97 18.66 -21.10
C ASN A 299 42.31 17.72 -20.06
N ILE A 300 42.20 16.46 -20.47
CA ILE A 300 41.82 15.20 -19.78
C ILE A 300 43.01 14.22 -19.99
N PRO A 301 43.07 12.94 -19.53
CA PRO A 301 42.11 12.07 -18.82
C PRO A 301 42.69 11.69 -17.41
N GLN A 302 42.58 10.52 -16.75
CA GLN A 302 41.99 9.18 -17.03
C GLN A 302 41.62 8.40 -15.73
N ALA A 303 41.18 7.15 -15.90
CA ALA A 303 40.81 6.12 -14.91
C ALA A 303 42.06 5.30 -14.42
N ALA A 304 42.00 4.12 -13.76
CA ALA A 304 40.95 3.10 -13.64
C ALA A 304 41.18 2.02 -12.53
N PHE A 305 40.09 1.32 -12.15
CA PHE A 305 39.97 -0.14 -11.91
C PHE A 305 40.72 -0.80 -10.70
N ASN A 306 40.01 -1.49 -9.78
CA ASN A 306 39.69 -2.95 -9.75
C ASN A 306 40.87 -3.87 -9.34
N GLN A 307 40.72 -5.04 -8.71
CA GLN A 307 39.60 -5.72 -8.01
C GLN A 307 40.20 -6.86 -7.14
N GLY A 308 39.42 -7.49 -6.24
CA GLY A 308 39.87 -8.69 -5.51
C GLY A 308 38.69 -9.58 -5.06
N TYR A 309 38.73 -10.87 -5.43
CA TYR A 309 37.81 -11.92 -5.00
C TYR A 309 38.45 -12.77 -3.87
N PHE A 310 37.64 -13.56 -3.15
CA PHE A 310 37.83 -15.03 -3.04
C PHE A 310 36.51 -15.71 -2.61
N LEU A 311 36.52 -17.02 -2.37
CA LEU A 311 35.40 -17.94 -2.68
C LEU A 311 34.66 -18.58 -1.49
N ASN A 312 33.43 -19.00 -1.78
CA ASN A 312 32.53 -19.96 -1.12
C ASN A 312 33.08 -20.85 0.01
N ASP A 313 32.20 -21.19 0.96
CA ASP A 313 31.73 -22.58 1.04
C ASP A 313 30.23 -22.67 1.45
N LYS A 314 29.60 -23.84 1.29
CA LYS A 314 28.19 -24.11 1.65
C LYS A 314 28.08 -25.11 2.81
N LYS A 315 27.19 -24.83 3.76
CA LYS A 315 26.39 -25.85 4.48
C LYS A 315 24.94 -25.39 4.65
N VAL A 316 24.07 -26.33 4.94
CA VAL A 316 22.61 -26.20 5.12
C VAL A 316 22.26 -26.98 6.38
N GLU A 317 21.43 -26.43 7.26
CA GLU A 317 20.58 -27.20 8.19
C GLU A 317 19.46 -26.30 8.76
N ASP A 318 18.26 -26.87 8.81
CA ASP A 318 17.00 -26.55 9.50
C ASP A 318 16.47 -25.10 9.63
N GLU A 319 15.26 -24.89 9.08
CA GLU A 319 14.48 -23.65 9.11
C GLU A 319 13.62 -23.52 10.40
N PRO A 320 13.70 -22.39 11.14
CA PRO A 320 12.72 -22.03 12.16
C PRO A 320 11.41 -21.49 11.55
N ALA A 321 10.39 -21.25 12.39
CA ALA A 321 9.10 -20.71 11.94
C ALA A 321 9.22 -19.26 11.41
N MET A 322 8.34 -18.89 10.47
CA MET A 322 8.37 -17.57 9.82
C MET A 322 8.10 -16.42 10.81
N GLU A 323 9.11 -15.57 11.05
CA GLU A 323 8.97 -14.31 11.78
C GLU A 323 8.59 -13.13 10.85
N ALA A 324 8.15 -12.03 11.46
CA ALA A 324 7.68 -10.83 10.76
C ALA A 324 8.79 -10.05 10.02
N ASP A 325 10.06 -10.38 10.26
CA ASP A 325 11.24 -9.77 9.62
C ASP A 325 11.55 -10.38 8.24
N GLN A 326 11.10 -11.62 7.98
CA GLN A 326 11.15 -12.25 6.64
C GLN A 326 10.32 -11.46 5.61
N PHE A 327 9.39 -10.63 6.09
CA PHE A 327 8.59 -9.68 5.36
C PHE A 327 9.20 -8.27 5.31
N THR A 328 10.44 -8.07 5.78
CA THR A 328 11.13 -6.77 5.77
C THR A 328 12.27 -6.75 4.76
N THR A 329 12.09 -6.05 3.63
CA THR A 329 13.17 -5.81 2.65
C THR A 329 13.81 -4.45 2.82
N VAL A 330 15.11 -4.42 3.15
CA VAL A 330 15.90 -3.19 3.22
C VAL A 330 16.35 -2.78 1.82
N VAL A 331 16.10 -1.53 1.44
CA VAL A 331 16.64 -0.94 0.19
C VAL A 331 17.60 0.19 0.52
N HIS A 332 18.85 0.02 0.07
CA HIS A 332 19.88 1.04 0.18
C HIS A 332 19.63 2.19 -0.78
N GLN A 333 19.47 3.39 -0.23
CA GLN A 333 19.73 4.64 -0.93
C GLN A 333 20.95 5.29 -0.25
N LEU A 334 21.84 5.92 -1.02
CA LEU A 334 23.22 6.29 -0.60
C LEU A 334 23.34 7.25 0.62
N ILE A 335 22.23 7.68 1.23
CA ILE A 335 22.16 8.62 2.36
C ILE A 335 21.14 8.16 3.43
N ALA A 336 20.33 7.11 3.19
CA ALA A 336 19.27 6.68 4.11
C ALA A 336 18.83 5.22 3.91
N ALA A 337 18.34 4.61 4.98
CA ALA A 337 17.71 3.30 4.95
C ALA A 337 16.21 3.42 4.65
N GLU A 338 15.67 2.45 3.90
CA GLU A 338 14.24 2.22 3.72
C GLU A 338 13.93 0.77 4.12
N PHE A 339 13.19 0.59 5.19
CA PHE A 339 12.65 -0.69 5.66
C PHE A 339 11.25 -0.86 5.06
N LYS A 340 11.10 -1.70 4.04
CA LYS A 340 9.80 -2.03 3.46
C LYS A 340 9.19 -3.16 4.25
N ILE A 341 8.04 -2.96 4.87
CA ILE A 341 7.36 -3.98 5.67
C ILE A 341 6.21 -4.54 4.84
N ASP A 342 6.25 -5.82 4.48
CA ASP A 342 5.26 -6.47 3.61
C ASP A 342 3.99 -6.86 4.37
N LEU A 343 4.04 -6.93 5.71
CA LEU A 343 2.85 -7.01 6.57
C LEU A 343 2.09 -5.67 6.56
N PRO A 344 0.78 -5.65 6.26
CA PRO A 344 -0.01 -4.43 6.31
C PRO A 344 -0.35 -4.04 7.76
N TYR A 345 -0.45 -2.73 8.01
CA TYR A 345 -0.81 -2.17 9.32
C TYR A 345 -2.02 -1.25 9.20
N SER A 346 -2.82 -1.17 10.28
CA SER A 346 -3.81 -0.11 10.49
C SER A 346 -3.32 0.88 11.53
N ILE A 347 -3.30 2.18 11.20
CA ILE A 347 -2.84 3.28 12.08
C ILE A 347 -3.81 4.46 11.95
N LYS A 348 -4.54 4.76 13.03
CA LYS A 348 -5.55 5.82 13.08
C LYS A 348 -4.94 7.22 13.14
N SER A 349 -5.69 8.22 12.68
CA SER A 349 -5.32 9.64 12.69
C SER A 349 -5.58 10.32 14.05
N ASN A 350 -5.18 9.65 15.14
CA ASN A 350 -5.40 10.09 16.51
C ASN A 350 -4.11 10.52 17.24
N ASN A 351 -2.96 10.52 16.55
CA ASN A 351 -1.63 10.80 17.10
C ASN A 351 -1.16 9.83 18.20
N GLU A 352 -1.79 8.67 18.34
CA GLU A 352 -1.32 7.61 19.25
C GLU A 352 -0.08 6.90 18.69
N LYS A 353 0.83 6.53 19.59
CA LYS A 353 2.06 5.81 19.25
C LYS A 353 1.77 4.32 19.08
N ASN A 354 1.73 3.87 17.83
CA ASN A 354 1.55 2.47 17.46
C ASN A 354 2.92 1.80 17.30
N LEU A 355 3.11 0.63 17.92
CA LEU A 355 4.35 -0.13 17.82
C LEU A 355 4.33 -1.01 16.56
N VAL A 356 5.28 -0.75 15.66
CA VAL A 356 5.56 -1.53 14.45
C VAL A 356 6.89 -2.25 14.66
N LEU A 357 6.92 -3.57 14.42
CA LEU A 357 8.18 -4.33 14.45
C LEU A 357 8.85 -4.23 13.09
N ILE A 358 10.15 -3.87 13.08
CA ILE A 358 10.96 -3.74 11.86
C ILE A 358 11.74 -5.03 11.61
N LYS A 359 12.48 -5.48 12.62
CA LYS A 359 13.40 -6.63 12.52
C LYS A 359 13.65 -7.27 13.90
N SER A 360 13.78 -8.59 13.90
CA SER A 360 14.34 -9.39 15.01
C SER A 360 15.77 -9.83 14.63
N SER A 361 16.67 -9.96 15.60
CA SER A 361 18.02 -10.51 15.35
C SER A 361 18.68 -11.00 16.62
N GLU A 362 19.23 -12.22 16.59
CA GLU A 362 20.17 -12.69 17.62
C GLU A 362 21.52 -11.98 17.47
N LEU A 363 22.13 -11.59 18.60
CA LEU A 363 23.41 -10.89 18.65
C LEU A 363 24.55 -11.85 19.01
N ASN A 364 25.65 -11.77 18.25
CA ASN A 364 26.90 -12.47 18.58
C ASN A 364 27.46 -11.93 19.90
N THR A 365 27.25 -12.69 20.97
CA THR A 365 27.47 -12.24 22.35
C THR A 365 28.56 -13.07 23.02
N SER A 366 29.42 -12.40 23.78
CA SER A 366 30.39 -13.04 24.69
C SER A 366 30.24 -12.47 26.10
N PHE A 367 30.15 -13.34 27.10
CA PHE A 367 30.03 -12.91 28.50
C PHE A 367 31.38 -12.78 29.17
N LYS A 368 31.54 -11.73 29.97
CA LYS A 368 32.75 -11.43 30.72
C LYS A 368 32.37 -10.98 32.13
N TYR A 369 33.08 -11.52 33.11
CA TYR A 369 33.02 -11.04 34.48
C TYR A 369 33.91 -9.79 34.63
N TYR A 370 33.32 -8.71 35.13
CA TYR A 370 34.00 -7.43 35.34
C TYR A 370 33.92 -7.03 36.80
N ALA A 371 35.05 -6.69 37.42
CA ALA A 371 35.11 -6.29 38.82
C ALA A 371 36.03 -5.09 38.98
N VAL A 372 35.67 -4.15 39.85
CA VAL A 372 36.49 -2.97 40.18
C VAL A 372 36.62 -2.85 41.70
N PRO A 373 37.42 -3.73 42.37
CA PRO A 373 37.41 -3.86 43.83
C PRO A 373 37.79 -2.59 44.63
N LYS A 374 38.34 -1.56 43.95
CA LYS A 374 38.60 -0.23 44.50
C LYS A 374 37.33 0.63 44.66
N VAL A 375 36.23 0.27 43.98
CA VAL A 375 34.97 1.03 43.90
C VAL A 375 33.81 0.21 44.44
N ASP A 376 33.64 -1.03 43.99
CA ASP A 376 32.73 -2.03 44.58
C ASP A 376 33.46 -3.39 44.57
N PRO A 377 33.51 -4.14 45.70
CA PRO A 377 34.14 -5.47 45.76
C PRO A 377 33.39 -6.56 44.97
N GLY A 378 32.20 -6.25 44.43
CA GLY A 378 31.38 -7.13 43.63
C GLY A 378 31.93 -7.42 42.24
N VAL A 379 31.49 -8.55 41.70
CA VAL A 379 31.68 -8.95 40.32
C VAL A 379 30.37 -8.67 39.56
N TYR A 380 30.49 -8.17 38.33
CA TYR A 380 29.36 -7.88 37.45
C TYR A 380 29.44 -8.75 36.19
N LEU A 381 28.28 -9.25 35.74
CA LEU A 381 28.18 -9.96 34.48
C LEU A 381 28.00 -8.94 33.35
N VAL A 382 28.94 -8.90 32.40
CA VAL A 382 28.90 -8.00 31.24
C VAL A 382 28.78 -8.83 29.96
N ALA A 383 27.73 -8.57 29.19
CA ALA A 383 27.57 -9.08 27.83
C ALA A 383 28.25 -8.12 26.84
N GLN A 384 29.27 -8.60 26.13
CA GLN A 384 29.86 -7.89 25.00
C GLN A 384 29.28 -8.45 23.69
N MET A 385 28.44 -7.65 23.04
CA MET A 385 27.84 -7.93 21.73
C MET A 385 28.70 -7.31 20.62
N THR A 386 28.83 -7.98 19.47
CA THR A 386 29.67 -7.52 18.34
C THR A 386 28.91 -7.53 17.01
N LYS A 387 29.47 -6.88 15.96
CA LYS A 387 28.88 -6.79 14.60
C LYS A 387 27.58 -5.99 14.55
N LEU A 388 27.54 -4.84 15.22
CA LEU A 388 26.33 -4.01 15.31
C LEU A 388 26.11 -3.20 14.01
N ASP A 389 27.17 -2.90 13.28
CA ASP A 389 27.14 -2.22 11.97
C ASP A 389 26.31 -3.00 10.93
N GLU A 390 26.32 -4.34 11.00
CA GLU A 390 25.55 -5.23 10.10
C GLU A 390 24.03 -5.07 10.27
N LEU A 391 23.58 -4.45 11.37
CA LEU A 391 22.16 -4.28 11.71
C LEU A 391 21.59 -2.92 11.31
N GLN A 392 22.43 -1.98 10.82
CA GLN A 392 22.02 -0.65 10.33
C GLN A 392 21.14 0.12 11.34
N LEU A 393 21.55 0.08 12.60
CA LEU A 393 20.87 0.76 13.70
C LEU A 393 20.92 2.28 13.52
N VAL A 394 19.96 2.98 14.14
CA VAL A 394 19.97 4.44 14.33
C VAL A 394 20.03 4.79 15.82
N PRO A 395 20.53 5.99 16.20
CA PRO A 395 20.62 6.37 17.61
C PRO A 395 19.25 6.38 18.30
N ALA A 396 19.07 5.58 19.36
CA ALA A 396 17.83 5.49 20.13
C ALA A 396 17.97 4.79 21.48
N SER A 397 16.95 4.95 22.33
CA SER A 397 16.75 4.16 23.55
C SER A 397 16.52 2.67 23.28
N ALA A 398 17.03 1.84 24.18
CA ALA A 398 16.88 0.40 24.22
C ALA A 398 16.45 -0.06 25.61
N ASN A 399 15.29 -0.73 25.71
CA ASN A 399 14.86 -1.40 26.93
C ASN A 399 15.68 -2.68 27.13
N ILE A 400 16.09 -2.99 28.35
CA ILE A 400 16.89 -4.17 28.66
C ILE A 400 16.06 -5.13 29.52
N PHE A 401 15.98 -6.39 29.06
CA PHE A 401 15.32 -7.48 29.77
C PHE A 401 16.31 -8.63 30.01
N PHE A 402 16.26 -9.22 31.20
CA PHE A 402 17.00 -10.41 31.59
C PHE A 402 16.01 -11.41 32.21
N ASP A 403 15.95 -12.64 31.68
CA ASP A 403 15.01 -13.69 32.09
C ASP A 403 13.55 -13.19 32.18
N GLY A 404 13.14 -12.43 31.15
CA GLY A 404 11.81 -11.81 31.04
C GLY A 404 11.56 -10.60 31.94
N SER A 405 12.46 -10.32 32.90
CA SER A 405 12.35 -9.17 33.82
C SER A 405 13.02 -7.93 33.22
N TYR A 406 12.36 -6.77 33.30
CA TYR A 406 12.94 -5.49 32.90
C TYR A 406 13.99 -5.06 33.93
N ILE A 407 15.23 -4.81 33.48
CA ILE A 407 16.35 -4.41 34.36
C ILE A 407 16.84 -2.98 34.14
N GLY A 408 16.45 -2.32 33.04
CA GLY A 408 16.77 -0.91 32.81
C GLY A 408 16.64 -0.45 31.36
N GLU A 409 17.09 0.78 31.11
CA GLU A 409 17.18 1.41 29.79
C GLU A 409 18.63 1.76 29.50
N THR A 410 19.06 1.63 28.24
CA THR A 410 20.33 2.16 27.73
C THR A 410 20.10 2.94 26.43
N TYR A 411 21.09 3.72 26.00
CA TYR A 411 21.06 4.41 24.71
C TYR A 411 22.05 3.72 23.75
N ILE A 412 21.58 3.31 22.58
CA ILE A 412 22.42 2.79 21.50
C ILE A 412 22.72 3.96 20.55
N ASP A 413 24.00 4.21 20.27
CA ASP A 413 24.44 5.20 19.29
C ASP A 413 25.56 4.62 18.40
N PRO A 414 25.22 4.08 17.21
CA PRO A 414 26.21 3.53 16.28
C PRO A 414 27.07 4.62 15.60
N THR A 415 26.92 5.91 15.96
CA THR A 415 27.82 6.98 15.49
C THR A 415 28.93 7.32 16.49
N SER A 416 28.83 6.83 17.74
CA SER A 416 29.83 7.06 18.81
C SER A 416 30.30 5.80 19.54
N MET A 417 29.66 4.65 19.31
CA MET A 417 30.11 3.35 19.79
C MET A 417 31.16 2.72 18.86
N ASP A 418 32.15 2.02 19.44
CA ASP A 418 32.91 0.99 18.73
C ASP A 418 31.98 -0.17 18.31
N ASP A 419 32.40 -1.05 17.37
CA ASP A 419 31.66 -2.26 16.95
C ASP A 419 31.50 -3.35 18.05
N THR A 420 31.66 -2.97 19.33
CA THR A 420 31.28 -3.81 20.46
C THR A 420 30.50 -3.02 21.53
N LEU A 421 29.22 -3.39 21.74
CA LEU A 421 28.42 -2.87 22.85
C LEU A 421 28.65 -3.72 24.10
N ASN A 422 29.03 -3.07 25.19
CA ASN A 422 29.16 -3.70 26.50
C ASN A 422 27.94 -3.37 27.36
N LEU A 423 27.20 -4.39 27.78
CA LEU A 423 25.98 -4.28 28.57
C LEU A 423 26.16 -4.98 29.92
N SER A 424 26.06 -4.25 31.02
CA SER A 424 26.04 -4.82 32.36
C SER A 424 24.66 -5.42 32.64
N LEU A 425 24.60 -6.72 32.97
CA LEU A 425 23.37 -7.46 33.25
C LEU A 425 23.04 -7.50 34.75
N GLY A 426 24.01 -7.17 35.61
CA GLY A 426 23.82 -7.15 37.06
C GLY A 426 25.09 -7.48 37.84
N LYS A 427 24.96 -7.50 39.16
CA LYS A 427 25.97 -7.99 40.11
C LYS A 427 25.74 -9.48 40.35
N ASP A 428 26.78 -10.28 40.22
CA ASP A 428 26.77 -11.72 40.51
C ASP A 428 26.63 -11.92 42.04
N PRO A 429 25.72 -12.79 42.52
CA PRO A 429 25.32 -12.86 43.94
C PRO A 429 26.30 -13.59 44.87
#